data_AF-A0A3N5BPC1-F1
#
_entry.id   AF-A0A3N5BPC1-F1
#
_cell.length_a   1.000
_cell.length_b   1.000
_cell.length_c   1.000
_cell.angle_alpha   90.00
_cell.angle_beta   90.00
_cell.angle_gamma   90.00
#
_symmetry.space_group_name_H-M   'P 1'
#
loop_
_entity.id
_entity.type
_entity.pdbx_description
1 polymer ?
#
loop_
_entity_poly.entity_id
_entity_poly.type
_entity_poly.pdbx_seq_one_letter_code
_entity_poly.pdbx_strand_id
1 'polypeptide(L)'
;MNNALLSKPRLAQCNDRTKRAKFHPELGEPDQWFSASFLNSRGYVGISFDFFVNWKDRSISNEIWIKRIALCDVNELNGQILLQQASLLGDNILEIVSFSQRYNLDAFYVIFEDGVDWETAAKPILKAKLESKNMALEYKSLPAIMEEIRMLSGGPLKIGRKGLFYGTSTLECYLSKTNAPWPGDVDLLLVNKDSYQVVALLEFKKHNLQDPIRNQKFENYYPNPDRRKYERLALLRDYIGDTSVPIINLYYPTSTSQEEIVLEVVRGSADELRSEAKQLLEIRGKNIKQVQQEILNVVEQLIRYKT
;
A
#
# COMPACT_ATOMS: atom_id res chain seq x y z
N MET A 1 -24.97 -18.56 -3.54
CA MET A 1 -23.66 -18.08 -4.03
C MET A 1 -23.60 -16.60 -3.71
N ASN A 2 -22.75 -16.15 -2.79
CA ASN A 2 -22.63 -14.73 -2.50
C ASN A 2 -21.81 -14.08 -3.62
N ASN A 3 -22.44 -13.20 -4.40
CA ASN A 3 -21.73 -12.41 -5.39
C ASN A 3 -20.73 -11.48 -4.69
N ALA A 4 -19.54 -11.32 -5.26
CA ALA A 4 -18.58 -10.33 -4.80
C ALA A 4 -19.12 -8.93 -5.10
N LEU A 5 -19.25 -8.11 -4.06
CA LEU A 5 -19.72 -6.72 -4.15
C LEU A 5 -18.56 -5.72 -4.01
N LEU A 6 -17.42 -6.17 -3.48
CA LEU A 6 -16.19 -5.39 -3.38
C LEU A 6 -15.04 -6.08 -4.11
N SER A 7 -14.05 -5.29 -4.52
CA SER A 7 -12.77 -5.78 -5.00
C SER A 7 -11.59 -4.95 -4.48
N LYS A 8 -10.40 -5.57 -4.42
CA LYS A 8 -9.15 -4.85 -4.20
C LYS A 8 -8.83 -4.00 -5.44
N PRO A 9 -8.36 -2.75 -5.25
CA PRO A 9 -8.02 -1.87 -6.36
C PRO A 9 -6.85 -2.46 -7.16
N ARG A 10 -6.80 -2.17 -8.47
CA ARG A 10 -5.79 -2.74 -9.38
C ARG A 10 -5.13 -1.63 -10.20
N LEU A 11 -3.81 -1.72 -10.31
CA LEU A 11 -3.01 -0.76 -11.08
C LEU A 11 -3.31 -0.89 -12.58
N ALA A 12 -3.82 0.18 -13.18
CA ALA A 12 -4.09 0.29 -14.61
C ALA A 12 -3.90 1.74 -15.09
N GLN A 13 -3.83 1.94 -16.42
CA GLN A 13 -3.66 3.27 -16.98
C GLN A 13 -4.83 4.18 -16.59
N CYS A 14 -4.55 5.45 -16.28
CA CYS A 14 -5.56 6.39 -15.82
C CYS A 14 -6.58 6.77 -16.90
N ASN A 15 -6.20 6.70 -18.17
CA ASN A 15 -7.06 6.99 -19.32
C ASN A 15 -7.70 5.73 -19.94
N ASP A 16 -7.28 4.54 -19.52
CA ASP A 16 -7.75 3.26 -20.06
C ASP A 16 -7.58 2.16 -19.00
N ARG A 17 -8.63 1.96 -18.20
CA ARG A 17 -8.63 1.00 -17.09
C ARG A 17 -8.54 -0.46 -17.56
N THR A 18 -8.74 -0.74 -18.85
CA THR A 18 -8.55 -2.09 -19.41
C THR A 18 -7.07 -2.45 -19.55
N LYS A 19 -6.18 -1.45 -19.65
CA LYS A 19 -4.72 -1.62 -19.73
C LYS A 19 -4.10 -1.70 -18.34
N ARG A 20 -4.09 -2.92 -17.80
CA ARG A 20 -3.51 -3.23 -16.49
C ARG A 20 -1.98 -3.22 -16.52
N ALA A 21 -1.38 -2.96 -15.36
CA ALA A 21 0.06 -3.14 -15.17
C ALA A 21 0.43 -4.63 -15.37
N LYS A 22 1.61 -4.86 -15.96
CA LYS A 22 2.15 -6.21 -16.13
C LYS A 22 2.51 -6.82 -14.77
N PHE A 23 2.44 -8.15 -14.71
CA PHE A 23 2.88 -8.97 -13.58
C PHE A 23 3.61 -10.20 -14.12
N HIS A 24 4.40 -10.86 -13.26
CA HIS A 24 5.11 -12.07 -13.67
C HIS A 24 4.11 -13.22 -13.84
N PRO A 25 4.00 -13.87 -15.02
CA PRO A 25 2.94 -14.85 -15.29
C PRO A 25 3.02 -16.10 -14.40
N GLU A 26 4.24 -16.53 -14.04
CA GLU A 26 4.45 -17.75 -13.25
C GLU A 26 4.58 -17.51 -11.74
N LEU A 27 5.32 -16.47 -11.35
CA LEU A 27 5.60 -16.13 -9.95
C LEU A 27 4.59 -15.16 -9.35
N GLY A 28 3.78 -14.46 -10.16
CA GLY A 28 2.75 -13.57 -9.66
C GLY A 28 3.26 -12.22 -9.19
N GLU A 29 2.71 -11.74 -8.06
CA GLU A 29 2.96 -10.42 -7.48
C GLU A 29 3.22 -10.52 -5.96
N PRO A 30 3.84 -9.51 -5.34
CA PRO A 30 4.11 -9.50 -3.90
C PRO A 30 2.91 -9.82 -2.99
N ASP A 31 1.70 -9.39 -3.33
CA ASP A 31 0.48 -9.74 -2.57
C ASP A 31 0.26 -11.25 -2.42
N GLN A 32 0.72 -12.03 -3.41
CA GLN A 32 0.69 -13.48 -3.34
C GLN A 32 1.84 -14.01 -2.50
N TRP A 33 3.02 -13.38 -2.57
CA TRP A 33 4.20 -13.79 -1.79
C TRP A 33 4.03 -13.58 -0.30
N PHE A 34 3.33 -12.51 0.07
CA PHE A 34 3.07 -12.11 1.45
C PHE A 34 1.61 -12.40 1.85
N SER A 35 1.07 -13.53 1.41
CA SER A 35 -0.31 -13.92 1.77
C SER A 35 -0.50 -14.03 3.29
N ALA A 36 -1.68 -13.65 3.78
CA ALA A 36 -1.99 -13.64 5.21
C ALA A 36 -1.78 -15.01 5.87
N SER A 37 -2.13 -16.12 5.20
CA SER A 37 -1.93 -17.47 5.74
C SER A 37 -0.45 -17.83 5.87
N PHE A 38 0.37 -17.47 4.87
CA PHE A 38 1.80 -17.72 4.90
C PHE A 38 2.49 -16.88 5.97
N LEU A 39 2.21 -15.57 6.04
CA LEU A 39 2.76 -14.69 7.07
C LEU A 39 2.37 -15.16 8.48
N ASN A 40 1.10 -15.52 8.68
CA ASN A 40 0.62 -16.01 9.97
C ASN A 40 1.30 -17.32 10.40
N SER A 41 1.66 -18.18 9.46
CA SER A 41 2.43 -19.41 9.76
C SER A 41 3.87 -19.12 10.22
N ARG A 42 4.35 -17.90 9.99
CA ARG A 42 5.70 -17.41 10.29
C ARG A 42 5.74 -16.41 11.45
N GLY A 43 4.62 -16.22 12.15
CA GLY A 43 4.53 -15.30 13.29
C GLY A 43 4.41 -13.83 12.91
N TYR A 44 4.02 -13.54 11.67
CA TYR A 44 3.82 -12.18 11.19
C TYR A 44 2.40 -11.92 10.71
N VAL A 45 2.04 -10.64 10.72
CA VAL A 45 0.85 -10.11 10.08
C VAL A 45 1.29 -9.04 9.07
N GLY A 46 0.67 -9.07 7.90
CA GLY A 46 0.90 -8.09 6.83
C GLY A 46 -0.23 -7.09 6.75
N ILE A 47 0.06 -5.79 6.82
CA ILE A 47 -0.94 -4.72 6.76
C ILE A 47 -0.57 -3.72 5.67
N SER A 48 -1.52 -3.39 4.80
CA SER A 48 -1.36 -2.36 3.78
C SER A 48 -2.48 -1.33 3.92
N PHE A 49 -2.13 -0.04 3.84
CA PHE A 49 -3.07 1.06 3.93
C PHE A 49 -2.48 2.32 3.30
N ASP A 50 -3.37 3.26 2.99
CA ASP A 50 -3.01 4.64 2.67
C ASP A 50 -3.02 5.50 3.94
N PHE A 51 -2.12 6.47 4.05
CA PHE A 51 -1.95 7.32 5.22
C PHE A 51 -1.52 8.73 4.84
N PHE A 52 -1.67 9.63 5.80
CA PHE A 52 -1.42 11.06 5.62
C PHE A 52 -0.20 11.52 6.40
N VAL A 53 0.56 12.39 5.75
CA VAL A 53 1.57 13.22 6.40
C VAL A 53 1.01 14.62 6.37
N ASN A 54 0.92 15.25 7.54
CA ASN A 54 0.72 16.68 7.61
C ASN A 54 2.05 17.35 7.20
N TRP A 55 2.13 17.85 5.96
CA TRP A 55 3.40 18.36 5.43
C TRP A 55 3.81 19.71 6.02
N LYS A 56 2.93 20.38 6.78
CA LYS A 56 3.24 21.65 7.43
C LYS A 56 4.15 21.44 8.63
N ASP A 57 3.94 20.38 9.40
CA ASP A 57 4.70 20.04 10.61
C ASP A 57 5.43 18.69 10.52
N ARG A 58 5.27 17.97 9.41
CA ARG A 58 5.85 16.64 9.12
C ARG A 58 5.36 15.54 10.09
N SER A 59 4.21 15.72 10.72
CA SER A 59 3.60 14.68 11.56
C SER A 59 2.77 13.68 10.75
N ILE A 60 2.57 12.47 11.30
CA ILE A 60 1.61 11.49 10.80
C ILE A 60 0.24 11.82 11.38
N SER A 61 -0.75 11.92 10.50
CA SER A 61 -2.14 12.06 10.94
C SER A 61 -2.63 10.73 11.49
N ASN A 62 -3.53 10.78 12.47
CA ASN A 62 -4.03 9.59 13.17
C ASN A 62 -5.01 8.74 12.34
N GLU A 63 -5.00 8.85 11.00
CA GLU A 63 -6.01 8.24 10.14
C GLU A 63 -5.36 7.43 9.02
N ILE A 64 -5.82 6.18 8.87
CA ILE A 64 -5.40 5.27 7.79
C ILE A 64 -6.60 4.78 6.99
N TRP A 65 -6.40 4.66 5.68
CA TRP A 65 -7.43 4.30 4.71
C TRP A 65 -7.13 2.96 4.05
N ILE A 66 -8.15 2.12 3.96
CA ILE A 66 -8.14 0.87 3.22
C ILE A 66 -9.06 1.04 2.03
N LYS A 67 -8.46 1.22 0.86
CA LYS A 67 -9.16 1.49 -0.40
C LYS A 67 -9.86 0.24 -0.94
N ARG A 68 -11.16 0.30 -1.23
CA ARG A 68 -11.90 -0.79 -1.90
C ARG A 68 -12.74 -0.26 -3.05
N ILE A 69 -12.90 -1.08 -4.09
CA ILE A 69 -13.74 -0.74 -5.25
C ILE A 69 -15.10 -1.43 -5.10
N ALA A 70 -16.17 -0.65 -5.14
CA ALA A 70 -17.53 -1.17 -5.20
C ALA A 70 -17.84 -1.71 -6.60
N LEU A 71 -18.43 -2.91 -6.65
CA LEU A 71 -18.95 -3.57 -7.85
C LEU A 71 -20.48 -3.43 -7.95
N CYS A 72 -21.06 -2.58 -7.11
CA CYS A 72 -22.46 -2.24 -6.97
C CYS A 72 -22.57 -0.75 -6.61
N ASP A 73 -23.79 -0.22 -6.50
CA ASP A 73 -23.99 1.12 -5.94
C ASP A 73 -23.55 1.12 -4.47
N VAL A 74 -22.72 2.10 -4.07
CA VAL A 74 -22.21 2.19 -2.69
C VAL A 74 -23.33 2.32 -1.64
N ASN A 75 -24.51 2.81 -2.02
CA ASN A 75 -25.66 2.91 -1.13
C ASN A 75 -26.29 1.54 -0.79
N GLU A 76 -25.98 0.50 -1.55
CA GLU A 76 -26.41 -0.88 -1.26
C GLU A 76 -25.55 -1.54 -0.16
N LEU A 77 -24.42 -0.93 0.19
CA LEU A 77 -23.50 -1.46 1.20
C LEU A 77 -23.94 -1.05 2.60
N ASN A 78 -23.89 -2.01 3.53
CA ASN A 78 -24.06 -1.77 4.97
C ASN A 78 -22.95 -2.50 5.76
N GLY A 79 -22.84 -2.22 7.06
CA GLY A 79 -21.76 -2.78 7.89
C GLY A 79 -21.63 -4.31 7.85
N GLN A 80 -22.75 -5.05 7.81
CA GLN A 80 -22.71 -6.52 7.72
C GLN A 80 -22.20 -7.00 6.37
N ILE A 81 -22.63 -6.37 5.28
CA ILE A 81 -22.13 -6.66 3.93
C ILE A 81 -20.63 -6.36 3.87
N LEU A 82 -20.18 -5.22 4.42
CA LEU A 82 -18.77 -4.85 4.43
C LEU A 82 -17.91 -5.87 5.19
N LEU A 83 -18.34 -6.30 6.38
CA LEU A 83 -17.64 -7.34 7.15
C LEU A 83 -17.50 -8.65 6.35
N GLN A 84 -18.58 -9.07 5.68
CA GLN A 84 -18.56 -10.27 4.86
C GLN A 84 -17.63 -10.13 3.65
N GLN A 85 -17.72 -9.01 2.92
CA GLN A 85 -16.93 -8.77 1.71
C GLN A 85 -15.44 -8.58 2.03
N ALA A 86 -15.11 -7.92 3.15
CA ALA A 86 -13.74 -7.82 3.65
C ALA A 86 -13.12 -9.21 3.87
N SER A 87 -13.85 -10.11 4.53
CA SER A 87 -13.40 -11.50 4.75
C SER A 87 -13.18 -12.25 3.43
N LEU A 88 -14.06 -12.08 2.44
CA LEU A 88 -13.90 -12.67 1.10
C LEU A 88 -12.66 -12.14 0.36
N LEU A 89 -12.27 -10.89 0.61
CA LEU A 89 -11.05 -10.29 0.06
C LEU A 89 -9.78 -10.68 0.84
N GLY A 90 -9.93 -11.45 1.92
CA GLY A 90 -8.83 -11.86 2.79
C GLY A 90 -8.35 -10.76 3.72
N ASP A 91 -9.17 -9.73 3.95
CA ASP A 91 -8.86 -8.70 4.94
C ASP A 91 -9.10 -9.25 6.34
N ASN A 92 -8.13 -9.08 7.24
CA ASN A 92 -8.30 -9.41 8.64
C ASN A 92 -8.56 -8.14 9.46
N ILE A 93 -9.85 -7.83 9.64
CA ILE A 93 -10.30 -6.63 10.34
C ILE A 93 -9.80 -6.60 11.79
N LEU A 94 -9.73 -7.74 12.47
CA LEU A 94 -9.25 -7.79 13.85
C LEU A 94 -7.77 -7.45 13.95
N GLU A 95 -6.95 -7.92 13.01
CA GLU A 95 -5.54 -7.56 12.94
C GLU A 95 -5.36 -6.05 12.66
N ILE A 96 -6.13 -5.49 11.72
CA ILE A 96 -6.11 -4.05 11.41
C ILE A 96 -6.52 -3.22 12.63
N VAL A 97 -7.61 -3.58 13.30
CA VAL A 97 -8.12 -2.85 14.48
C VAL A 97 -7.11 -2.94 15.63
N SER A 98 -6.51 -4.10 15.87
CA SER A 98 -5.52 -4.29 16.94
C SER A 98 -4.24 -3.47 16.67
N PHE A 99 -3.77 -3.46 15.43
CA PHE A 99 -2.67 -2.59 15.01
C PHE A 99 -3.02 -1.11 15.21
N SER A 100 -4.21 -0.70 14.76
CA SER A 100 -4.63 0.70 14.82
C SER A 100 -4.75 1.19 16.27
N GLN A 101 -5.31 0.37 17.16
CA GLN A 101 -5.38 0.65 18.60
C GLN A 101 -3.99 0.80 19.23
N ARG A 102 -3.04 -0.06 18.87
CA ARG A 102 -1.66 0.00 19.40
C ARG A 102 -0.98 1.35 19.10
N TYR A 103 -1.20 1.90 17.91
CA TYR A 103 -0.55 3.14 17.46
C TYR A 103 -1.47 4.35 17.45
N ASN A 104 -2.60 4.28 18.17
CA ASN A 104 -3.59 5.37 18.27
C ASN A 104 -4.02 5.92 16.89
N LEU A 105 -4.30 5.00 15.97
CA LEU A 105 -4.80 5.29 14.62
C LEU A 105 -6.29 4.94 14.53
N ASP A 106 -7.03 5.72 13.76
CA ASP A 106 -8.36 5.41 13.28
C ASP A 106 -8.26 4.78 11.89
N ALA A 107 -8.79 3.57 11.73
CA ALA A 107 -8.82 2.87 10.45
C ALA A 107 -10.18 3.01 9.77
N PHE A 108 -10.16 3.27 8.46
CA PHE A 108 -11.36 3.40 7.65
C PHE A 108 -11.25 2.58 6.37
N TYR A 109 -12.35 1.92 6.00
CA TYR A 109 -12.54 1.56 4.60
C TYR A 109 -12.99 2.81 3.85
N VAL A 110 -12.37 3.07 2.69
CA VAL A 110 -12.83 4.09 1.76
C VAL A 110 -13.19 3.42 0.46
N ILE A 111 -14.49 3.45 0.15
CA ILE A 111 -15.14 2.60 -0.84
C ILE A 111 -15.85 3.47 -1.86
N PHE A 112 -15.60 3.19 -3.13
CA PHE A 112 -16.18 3.95 -4.24
C PHE A 112 -16.21 3.10 -5.50
N GLU A 113 -17.04 3.50 -6.47
CA GLU A 113 -17.10 2.85 -7.78
C GLU A 113 -15.91 3.25 -8.66
N ASP A 114 -15.40 2.31 -9.47
CA ASP A 114 -14.38 2.63 -10.50
C ASP A 114 -15.04 2.89 -11.86
N GLY A 115 -14.34 3.56 -12.78
CA GLY A 115 -14.87 3.91 -14.10
C GLY A 115 -15.81 5.14 -14.11
N VAL A 116 -15.88 5.87 -13.00
CA VAL A 116 -16.69 7.09 -12.87
C VAL A 116 -15.97 8.29 -13.50
N ASP A 117 -16.72 9.13 -14.22
CA ASP A 117 -16.27 10.48 -14.56
C ASP A 117 -16.41 11.39 -13.34
N TRP A 118 -15.33 11.49 -12.57
CA TRP A 118 -15.27 12.28 -11.34
C TRP A 118 -15.32 13.79 -11.56
N GLU A 119 -15.18 14.28 -12.80
CA GLU A 119 -15.27 15.70 -13.10
C GLU A 119 -16.73 16.14 -13.27
N THR A 120 -17.53 15.36 -14.00
CA THR A 120 -18.89 15.76 -14.39
C THR A 120 -20.00 14.94 -13.76
N ALA A 121 -19.71 13.71 -13.32
CA ALA A 121 -20.69 12.74 -12.84
C ALA A 121 -20.21 12.03 -11.56
N ALA A 122 -19.57 12.78 -10.66
CA ALA A 122 -19.04 12.26 -9.42
C ALA A 122 -20.11 11.53 -8.59
N LYS A 123 -19.77 10.33 -8.12
CA LYS A 123 -20.63 9.49 -7.28
C LYS A 123 -20.30 9.64 -5.79
N PRO A 124 -21.19 9.23 -4.87
CA PRO A 124 -20.87 9.17 -3.44
C PRO A 124 -19.69 8.24 -3.15
N ILE A 125 -18.94 8.57 -2.11
CA ILE A 125 -17.83 7.77 -1.59
C ILE A 125 -18.23 7.32 -0.18
N LEU A 126 -18.28 6.02 0.06
CA LEU A 126 -18.58 5.45 1.36
C LEU A 126 -17.30 5.36 2.20
N LYS A 127 -17.27 6.08 3.32
CA LYS A 127 -16.24 5.97 4.34
C LYS A 127 -16.81 5.18 5.52
N ALA A 128 -16.18 4.08 5.89
CA ALA A 128 -16.64 3.21 6.97
C ALA A 128 -15.54 3.07 8.03
N LYS A 129 -15.79 3.57 9.25
CA LYS A 129 -14.87 3.43 10.38
C LYS A 129 -14.82 1.98 10.83
N LEU A 130 -13.63 1.39 10.95
CA LEU A 130 -13.46 0.02 11.43
C LEU A 130 -13.51 -0.02 12.95
N GLU A 131 -14.44 -0.81 13.48
CA GLU A 131 -14.48 -1.23 14.88
C GLU A 131 -14.47 -2.76 14.91
N SER A 132 -14.06 -3.37 16.03
CA SER A 132 -13.81 -4.83 16.10
C SER A 132 -14.96 -5.71 15.61
N LYS A 133 -16.21 -5.24 15.70
CA LYS A 133 -17.42 -5.99 15.31
C LYS A 133 -18.45 -5.16 14.54
N ASN A 134 -18.18 -3.89 14.29
CA ASN A 134 -19.13 -2.99 13.64
C ASN A 134 -18.37 -2.03 12.73
N MET A 135 -19.11 -1.34 11.87
CA MET A 135 -18.59 -0.22 11.11
C MET A 135 -19.55 0.95 11.20
N ALA A 136 -19.04 2.15 11.46
CA ALA A 136 -19.82 3.38 11.36
C ALA A 136 -19.68 3.92 9.92
N LEU A 137 -20.80 4.10 9.22
CA LEU A 137 -20.84 4.43 7.80
C LEU A 137 -21.13 5.91 7.61
N GLU A 138 -20.39 6.55 6.71
CA GLU A 138 -20.61 7.92 6.28
C GLU A 138 -20.50 8.00 4.75
N TYR A 139 -21.49 8.61 4.11
CA TYR A 139 -21.47 8.86 2.67
C TYR A 139 -20.97 10.28 2.41
N LYS A 140 -19.85 10.38 1.71
CA LYS A 140 -19.18 11.64 1.41
C LYS A 140 -19.33 11.98 -0.07
N SER A 141 -19.47 13.28 -0.35
CA SER A 141 -19.30 13.80 -1.70
C SER A 141 -17.82 13.93 -2.05
N LEU A 142 -17.51 14.04 -3.35
CA LEU A 142 -16.14 14.30 -3.82
C LEU A 142 -15.53 15.57 -3.18
N PRO A 143 -16.22 16.73 -3.12
CA PRO A 143 -15.70 17.91 -2.42
C PRO A 143 -15.38 17.67 -0.94
N ALA A 144 -16.20 16.88 -0.23
CA ALA A 144 -15.99 16.55 1.17
C ALA A 144 -14.74 15.68 1.37
N ILE A 145 -14.54 14.65 0.54
CA ILE A 145 -13.32 13.83 0.56
C ILE A 145 -12.08 14.66 0.21
N MET A 146 -12.18 15.55 -0.79
CA MET A 146 -11.06 16.42 -1.14
C MET A 146 -10.68 17.36 0.00
N GLU A 147 -11.66 17.89 0.75
CA GLU A 147 -11.38 18.73 1.91
C GLU A 147 -10.73 17.92 3.05
N GLU A 148 -11.23 16.73 3.32
CA GLU A 148 -10.66 15.82 4.30
C GLU A 148 -9.20 15.46 3.98
N ILE A 149 -8.91 15.13 2.71
CA ILE A 149 -7.53 14.88 2.25
C ILE A 149 -6.64 16.10 2.52
N ARG A 150 -7.12 17.33 2.24
CA ARG A 150 -6.35 18.56 2.48
C ARG A 150 -6.10 18.76 3.97
N MET A 151 -7.14 18.62 4.81
CA MET A 151 -7.01 18.78 6.26
C MET A 151 -5.98 17.79 6.82
N LEU A 152 -6.13 16.50 6.50
CA LEU A 152 -5.23 15.45 6.96
C LEU A 152 -3.81 15.57 6.40
N SER A 153 -3.64 16.25 5.26
CA SER A 153 -2.34 16.49 4.62
C SER A 153 -1.63 17.76 5.09
N GLY A 154 -2.24 18.54 6.00
CA GLY A 154 -1.69 19.84 6.42
C GLY A 154 -1.90 20.98 5.42
N GLY A 155 -2.81 20.79 4.46
CA GLY A 155 -3.18 21.77 3.44
C GLY A 155 -3.22 21.20 2.02
N PRO A 156 -3.43 22.07 1.01
CA PRO A 156 -3.44 21.68 -0.40
C PRO A 156 -2.08 21.14 -0.88
N LEU A 157 -2.09 20.02 -1.58
CA LEU A 157 -0.90 19.37 -2.14
C LEU A 157 -1.04 19.15 -3.64
N LYS A 158 0.09 19.19 -4.37
CA LYS A 158 0.13 18.79 -5.78
C LYS A 158 1.26 17.77 -5.99
N ILE A 159 1.00 16.72 -6.75
CA ILE A 159 2.02 15.73 -7.15
C ILE A 159 2.79 16.15 -8.41
N GLY A 160 2.25 17.11 -9.16
CA GLY A 160 2.81 17.60 -10.42
C GLY A 160 1.72 18.03 -11.39
N ARG A 161 2.09 18.58 -12.55
CA ARG A 161 1.11 19.05 -13.55
C ARG A 161 0.47 17.93 -14.36
N LYS A 162 1.16 16.80 -14.55
CA LYS A 162 0.71 15.69 -15.41
C LYS A 162 -0.28 14.74 -14.71
N GLY A 163 -0.33 14.75 -13.38
CA GLY A 163 -1.03 13.72 -12.61
C GLY A 163 -0.37 12.34 -12.77
N LEU A 164 -1.07 11.31 -12.33
CA LEU A 164 -0.66 9.92 -12.47
C LEU A 164 -0.88 9.40 -13.90
N PHE A 165 0.06 8.60 -14.40
CA PHE A 165 -0.12 7.84 -15.64
C PHE A 165 -0.81 6.49 -15.37
N TYR A 166 -0.41 5.82 -14.29
CA TYR A 166 -1.08 4.64 -13.73
C TYR A 166 -1.63 4.98 -12.35
N GLY A 167 -2.84 4.50 -12.07
CA GLY A 167 -3.46 4.59 -10.75
C GLY A 167 -4.17 3.28 -10.41
N THR A 168 -4.48 3.11 -9.13
CA THR A 168 -5.23 1.95 -8.63
C THR A 168 -6.74 2.13 -8.80
N SER A 169 -7.20 3.36 -9.09
CA SER A 169 -8.58 3.70 -9.45
C SER A 169 -8.70 4.99 -10.27
N THR A 170 -9.85 5.20 -10.90
CA THR A 170 -10.25 6.46 -11.57
C THR A 170 -10.33 7.63 -10.59
N LEU A 171 -10.77 7.42 -9.35
CA LEU A 171 -10.81 8.48 -8.33
C LEU A 171 -9.41 8.98 -8.01
N GLU A 172 -8.48 8.07 -7.76
CA GLU A 172 -7.08 8.42 -7.51
C GLU A 172 -6.45 9.12 -8.72
N CYS A 173 -6.72 8.64 -9.93
CA CYS A 173 -6.29 9.28 -11.18
C CYS A 173 -6.83 10.71 -11.33
N TYR A 174 -8.09 10.94 -10.99
CA TYR A 174 -8.70 12.27 -10.98
C TYR A 174 -8.03 13.17 -9.94
N LEU A 175 -8.01 12.73 -8.68
CA LEU A 175 -7.45 13.48 -7.55
C LEU A 175 -5.98 13.85 -7.75
N SER A 176 -5.22 13.01 -8.46
CA SER A 176 -3.82 13.26 -8.81
C SER A 176 -3.58 14.54 -9.62
N LYS A 177 -4.62 15.08 -10.28
CA LYS A 177 -4.57 16.32 -11.06
C LYS A 177 -5.06 17.54 -10.26
N THR A 178 -5.51 17.32 -9.02
CA THR A 178 -6.10 18.36 -8.16
C THR A 178 -5.10 18.85 -7.12
N ASN A 179 -5.60 19.62 -6.14
CA ASN A 179 -4.86 20.02 -4.95
C ASN A 179 -5.09 19.10 -3.73
N ALA A 180 -5.73 17.95 -3.94
CA ALA A 180 -6.06 16.95 -2.93
C ALA A 180 -5.77 15.54 -3.46
N PRO A 181 -4.52 15.24 -3.86
CA PRO A 181 -4.15 13.92 -4.35
C PRO A 181 -4.41 12.86 -3.27
N TRP A 182 -4.76 11.65 -3.70
CA TRP A 182 -4.93 10.52 -2.79
C TRP A 182 -3.71 10.37 -1.85
N PRO A 183 -3.91 10.01 -0.56
CA PRO A 183 -2.83 9.77 0.39
C PRO A 183 -1.78 8.77 -0.11
N GLY A 184 -0.63 8.76 0.55
CA GLY A 184 0.39 7.77 0.20
C GLY A 184 0.10 6.42 0.79
N ASP A 185 0.49 5.39 0.08
CA ASP A 185 0.40 3.99 0.49
C ASP A 185 1.67 3.52 1.20
N VAL A 186 1.49 2.57 2.12
CA VAL A 186 2.52 1.59 2.47
C VAL A 186 2.15 0.27 1.82
N ASP A 187 3.02 -0.24 0.96
CA ASP A 187 2.74 -1.47 0.21
C ASP A 187 2.56 -2.65 1.18
N LEU A 188 3.45 -2.79 2.15
CA LEU A 188 3.29 -3.76 3.23
C LEU A 188 4.04 -3.35 4.50
N LEU A 189 3.32 -3.24 5.61
CA LEU A 189 3.88 -3.30 6.94
C LEU A 189 3.90 -4.74 7.42
N LEU A 190 5.08 -5.19 7.85
CA LEU A 190 5.23 -6.46 8.55
C LEU A 190 5.23 -6.20 10.05
N VAL A 191 4.31 -6.84 10.77
CA VAL A 191 4.21 -6.72 12.23
C VAL A 191 4.30 -8.09 12.88
N ASN A 192 4.85 -8.15 14.09
CA ASN A 192 4.80 -9.35 14.91
C ASN A 192 3.34 -9.69 15.23
N LYS A 193 2.95 -10.94 15.01
CA LYS A 193 1.56 -11.39 15.16
C LYS A 193 1.00 -11.24 16.58
N ASP A 194 1.83 -11.43 17.60
CA ASP A 194 1.39 -11.47 18.99
C ASP A 194 1.41 -10.07 19.63
N SER A 195 2.39 -9.23 19.28
CA SER A 195 2.56 -7.91 19.89
C SER A 195 2.08 -6.73 19.03
N TYR A 196 1.85 -6.96 17.73
CA TYR A 196 1.64 -5.93 16.70
C TYR A 196 2.78 -4.90 16.61
N GLN A 197 3.96 -5.23 17.15
CA GLN A 197 5.16 -4.42 16.95
C GLN A 197 5.58 -4.46 15.47
N VAL A 198 5.84 -3.29 14.88
CA VAL A 198 6.32 -3.21 13.50
C VAL A 198 7.76 -3.71 13.43
N VAL A 199 8.03 -4.59 12.47
CA VAL A 199 9.37 -5.18 12.26
C VAL A 199 10.00 -4.76 10.94
N ALA A 200 9.19 -4.38 9.94
CA ALA A 200 9.68 -3.84 8.68
C ALA A 200 8.57 -3.08 7.92
N LEU A 201 8.98 -2.11 7.10
CA LEU A 201 8.18 -1.56 6.01
C LEU A 201 8.74 -2.13 4.71
N LEU A 202 7.90 -2.67 3.84
CA LEU A 202 8.31 -3.10 2.51
C LEU A 202 7.70 -2.15 1.48
N GLU A 203 8.54 -1.72 0.52
CA GLU A 203 8.16 -0.94 -0.65
C GLU A 203 8.40 -1.80 -1.89
N PHE A 204 7.37 -2.00 -2.70
CA PHE A 204 7.36 -2.90 -3.84
C PHE A 204 7.59 -2.11 -5.13
N LYS A 205 8.69 -2.41 -5.82
CA LYS A 205 9.05 -1.74 -7.08
C LYS A 205 9.01 -2.72 -8.25
N LYS A 206 8.04 -2.53 -9.13
CA LYS A 206 7.93 -3.30 -10.39
C LYS A 206 9.10 -2.98 -11.31
N HIS A 207 9.78 -4.01 -11.77
CA HIS A 207 10.78 -3.92 -12.82
C HIS A 207 10.18 -4.37 -14.16
N ASN A 208 10.00 -3.40 -15.05
CA ASN A 208 9.41 -3.54 -16.38
C ASN A 208 10.35 -3.09 -17.52
N LEU A 209 11.62 -2.85 -17.20
CA LEU A 209 12.65 -2.43 -18.12
C LEU A 209 13.37 -3.66 -18.72
N GLN A 210 14.15 -3.43 -19.78
CA GLN A 210 14.97 -4.47 -20.40
C GLN A 210 16.29 -4.70 -19.66
N ASP A 211 16.81 -3.67 -18.99
CA ASP A 211 18.06 -3.77 -18.23
C ASP A 211 17.97 -4.82 -17.12
N PRO A 212 19.07 -5.47 -16.72
CA PRO A 212 19.06 -6.44 -15.63
C PRO A 212 18.48 -5.87 -14.32
N ILE A 213 17.59 -6.60 -13.66
CA ILE A 213 16.97 -6.16 -12.40
C ILE A 213 17.99 -5.93 -11.28
N ARG A 214 19.13 -6.61 -11.28
CA ARG A 214 20.26 -6.34 -10.36
C ARG A 214 20.77 -4.89 -10.39
N ASN A 215 20.48 -4.14 -11.46
CA ASN A 215 20.82 -2.72 -11.57
C ASN A 215 19.82 -1.82 -10.83
N GLN A 216 18.70 -2.35 -10.37
CA GLN A 216 17.80 -1.66 -9.46
C GLN A 216 18.49 -1.39 -8.13
N LYS A 217 18.37 -0.14 -7.67
CA LYS A 217 18.94 0.34 -6.41
C LYS A 217 18.15 1.56 -5.94
N PHE A 218 18.22 1.84 -4.65
CA PHE A 218 17.51 2.92 -3.98
C PHE A 218 17.83 4.28 -4.62
N GLU A 219 19.08 4.51 -5.01
CA GLU A 219 19.54 5.76 -5.62
C GLU A 219 18.95 6.01 -7.03
N ASN A 220 18.31 5.01 -7.64
CA ASN A 220 17.55 5.23 -8.87
C ASN A 220 16.26 6.03 -8.62
N TYR A 221 15.81 6.10 -7.35
CA TYR A 221 14.52 6.66 -6.96
C TYR A 221 14.64 7.79 -5.93
N TYR A 222 15.62 7.73 -5.03
CA TYR A 222 15.83 8.74 -4.00
C TYR A 222 17.16 9.50 -4.20
N PRO A 223 17.16 10.84 -4.08
CA PRO A 223 16.00 11.68 -3.80
C PRO A 223 15.09 11.87 -5.02
N ASN A 224 15.55 11.68 -6.26
CA ASN A 224 14.70 11.91 -7.43
C ASN A 224 14.41 10.60 -8.18
N PRO A 225 13.18 10.37 -8.65
CA PRO A 225 12.00 11.26 -8.59
C PRO A 225 11.14 11.12 -7.30
N ASP A 226 11.43 10.17 -6.42
CA ASP A 226 10.50 9.67 -5.40
C ASP A 226 10.73 10.22 -3.97
N ARG A 227 11.44 11.36 -3.81
CA ARG A 227 11.77 11.96 -2.50
C ARG A 227 10.61 11.89 -1.51
N ARG A 228 9.44 12.39 -1.93
CA ARG A 228 8.24 12.52 -1.09
C ARG A 228 7.67 11.17 -0.66
N LYS A 229 7.76 10.13 -1.50
CA LYS A 229 7.29 8.79 -1.18
C LYS A 229 8.16 8.20 -0.06
N TYR A 230 9.49 8.30 -0.19
CA TYR A 230 10.41 7.78 0.81
C TYR A 230 10.42 8.59 2.11
N GLU A 231 10.36 9.92 2.05
CA GLU A 231 10.20 10.77 3.23
C GLU A 231 8.93 10.38 4.00
N ARG A 232 7.82 10.17 3.29
CA ARG A 232 6.55 9.74 3.89
C ARG A 232 6.68 8.39 4.59
N LEU A 233 7.32 7.39 3.98
CA LEU A 233 7.54 6.07 4.60
C LEU A 233 8.42 6.16 5.85
N ALA A 234 9.46 7.00 5.81
CA ALA A 234 10.33 7.23 6.97
C ALA A 234 9.60 7.93 8.13
N LEU A 235 8.75 8.93 7.84
CA LEU A 235 7.91 9.57 8.85
C LEU A 235 6.91 8.58 9.45
N LEU A 236 6.32 7.69 8.64
CA LEU A 236 5.46 6.63 9.16
C LEU A 236 6.23 5.72 10.11
N ARG A 237 7.37 5.20 9.66
CA ARG A 237 8.26 4.34 10.46
C ARG A 237 8.58 4.98 11.80
N ASP A 238 8.93 6.26 11.82
CA ASP A 238 9.30 6.98 13.04
C ASP A 238 8.10 7.19 13.98
N TYR A 239 6.86 7.19 13.46
CA TYR A 239 5.63 7.28 14.24
C TYR A 239 5.20 5.93 14.85
N ILE A 240 5.20 4.84 14.07
CA ILE A 240 4.74 3.50 14.51
C ILE A 240 5.87 2.59 15.02
N GLY A 241 7.07 3.11 15.13
CA GLY A 241 8.24 2.34 15.53
C GLY A 241 9.36 3.29 15.91
N ASP A 242 10.53 3.04 15.36
CA ASP A 242 11.69 3.91 15.49
C ASP A 242 12.59 3.78 14.25
N THR A 243 13.68 4.52 14.24
CA THR A 243 14.65 4.51 13.14
C THR A 243 15.38 3.17 12.93
N SER A 244 15.25 2.23 13.87
CA SER A 244 15.79 0.86 13.78
C SER A 244 14.86 -0.11 13.02
N VAL A 245 13.62 0.28 12.73
CA VAL A 245 12.76 -0.48 11.80
C VAL A 245 13.24 -0.24 10.36
N PRO A 246 13.63 -1.27 9.59
CA PRO A 246 14.10 -1.07 8.22
C PRO A 246 12.94 -0.76 7.27
N ILE A 247 13.22 0.09 6.27
CA ILE A 247 12.46 0.12 5.02
C ILE A 247 13.18 -0.82 4.05
N ILE A 248 12.48 -1.78 3.48
CA ILE A 248 13.03 -2.78 2.56
C ILE A 248 12.40 -2.55 1.18
N ASN A 249 13.19 -2.05 0.23
CA ASN A 249 12.78 -2.05 -1.17
C ASN A 249 12.84 -3.48 -1.70
N LEU A 250 11.75 -3.96 -2.28
CA LEU A 250 11.70 -5.22 -3.00
C LEU A 250 11.44 -4.93 -4.48
N TYR A 251 12.48 -5.08 -5.28
CA TYR A 251 12.40 -4.97 -6.73
C TYR A 251 12.08 -6.33 -7.34
N TYR A 252 11.02 -6.40 -8.13
CA TYR A 252 10.57 -7.67 -8.70
C TYR A 252 10.27 -7.58 -10.19
N PRO A 253 10.58 -8.63 -10.95
CA PRO A 253 10.40 -8.62 -12.39
C PRO A 253 8.95 -8.83 -12.79
N THR A 254 8.60 -8.27 -13.94
CA THR A 254 7.33 -8.56 -14.63
C THR A 254 7.54 -9.45 -15.87
N SER A 255 8.79 -9.66 -16.29
CA SER A 255 9.19 -10.50 -17.43
C SER A 255 9.80 -11.81 -16.93
N THR A 256 9.51 -12.91 -17.61
CA THR A 256 10.12 -14.24 -17.37
C THR A 256 11.60 -14.31 -17.77
N SER A 257 12.09 -13.33 -18.54
CA SER A 257 13.51 -13.22 -18.91
C SER A 257 14.41 -12.72 -17.76
N GLN A 258 13.82 -12.20 -16.70
CA GLN A 258 14.53 -11.69 -15.53
C GLN A 258 14.44 -12.74 -14.43
N GLU A 259 15.58 -13.33 -14.08
CA GLU A 259 15.65 -14.49 -13.20
C GLU A 259 16.03 -14.12 -11.76
N GLU A 260 15.85 -12.86 -11.36
CA GLU A 260 16.29 -12.35 -10.05
C GLU A 260 15.24 -11.43 -9.40
N ILE A 261 15.28 -11.36 -8.07
CA ILE A 261 14.61 -10.37 -7.23
C ILE A 261 15.69 -9.66 -6.40
N VAL A 262 15.53 -8.36 -6.18
CA VAL A 262 16.47 -7.58 -5.36
C VAL A 262 15.76 -7.08 -4.12
N LEU A 263 16.37 -7.30 -2.95
CA LEU A 263 15.93 -6.71 -1.70
C LEU A 263 17.01 -5.75 -1.20
N GLU A 264 16.61 -4.54 -0.80
CA GLU A 264 17.54 -3.50 -0.38
C GLU A 264 17.04 -2.79 0.88
N VAL A 265 17.88 -2.76 1.90
CA VAL A 265 17.60 -2.11 3.18
C VAL A 265 17.95 -0.63 3.09
N VAL A 266 16.97 0.21 3.43
CA VAL A 266 17.07 1.66 3.52
C VAL A 266 16.86 2.09 4.96
N ARG A 267 17.77 2.92 5.47
CA ARG A 267 17.75 3.48 6.83
C ARG A 267 18.16 4.95 6.83
N GLY A 268 18.07 5.59 7.99
CA GLY A 268 18.34 7.01 8.19
C GLY A 268 17.07 7.79 8.55
N SER A 269 17.24 9.06 8.93
CA SER A 269 16.12 9.97 9.13
C SER A 269 15.40 10.24 7.81
N ALA A 270 14.18 10.79 7.85
CA ALA A 270 13.40 11.09 6.65
C ALA A 270 14.16 11.93 5.61
N ASP A 271 15.04 12.83 6.05
CA ASP A 271 15.81 13.72 5.18
C ASP A 271 17.17 13.16 4.74
N GLU A 272 17.62 12.05 5.34
CA GLU A 272 18.95 11.46 5.09
C GLU A 272 18.89 9.94 4.90
N LEU A 273 17.91 9.46 4.14
CA LEU A 273 17.78 8.04 3.83
C LEU A 273 18.93 7.56 2.93
N ARG A 274 19.45 6.36 3.23
CA ARG A 274 20.55 5.73 2.50
C ARG A 274 20.35 4.22 2.40
N SER A 275 20.83 3.65 1.30
CA SER A 275 20.97 2.20 1.17
C SER A 275 22.07 1.69 2.10
N GLU A 276 21.80 0.60 2.82
CA GLU A 276 22.77 -0.02 3.75
C GLU A 276 23.16 -1.44 3.38
N ALA A 277 22.23 -2.22 2.82
CA ALA A 277 22.46 -3.60 2.46
C ALA A 277 21.60 -3.97 1.26
N LYS A 278 22.15 -4.83 0.40
CA LYS A 278 21.47 -5.33 -0.79
C LYS A 278 21.65 -6.83 -0.87
N GLN A 279 20.56 -7.54 -1.14
CA GLN A 279 20.51 -8.97 -1.33
C GLN A 279 19.87 -9.29 -2.68
N LEU A 280 20.45 -10.27 -3.37
CA LEU A 280 19.99 -10.74 -4.66
C LEU A 280 19.46 -12.16 -4.48
N LEU A 281 18.24 -12.39 -4.94
CA LEU A 281 17.58 -13.69 -4.88
C LEU A 281 17.41 -14.21 -6.31
N GLU A 282 18.08 -15.31 -6.64
CA GLU A 282 17.84 -16.02 -7.90
C GLU A 282 16.48 -16.73 -7.84
N ILE A 283 15.66 -16.59 -8.87
CA ILE A 283 14.33 -17.19 -8.97
C ILE A 283 14.21 -18.20 -10.12
N ARG A 284 15.29 -18.44 -10.86
CA ARG A 284 15.31 -19.40 -11.96
C ARG A 284 14.90 -20.79 -11.51
N GLY A 285 13.93 -21.38 -12.21
CA GLY A 285 13.46 -22.75 -11.95
C GLY A 285 12.69 -22.91 -10.63
N LYS A 286 12.38 -21.82 -9.92
CA LYS A 286 11.62 -21.86 -8.67
C LYS A 286 10.13 -21.69 -8.94
N ASN A 287 9.31 -22.38 -8.17
CA ASN A 287 7.87 -22.13 -8.13
C ASN A 287 7.52 -21.04 -7.09
N ILE A 288 6.28 -20.56 -7.12
CA ILE A 288 5.80 -19.49 -6.24
C ILE A 288 5.99 -19.80 -4.74
N LYS A 289 5.87 -21.06 -4.30
CA LYS A 289 6.03 -21.44 -2.89
C LYS A 289 7.50 -21.38 -2.45
N GLN A 290 8.41 -21.77 -3.33
CA GLN A 290 9.85 -21.64 -3.08
C GLN A 290 10.24 -20.16 -3.01
N VAL A 291 9.76 -19.35 -3.95
CA VAL A 291 9.99 -17.89 -3.96
C VAL A 291 9.41 -17.22 -2.71
N GLN A 292 8.18 -17.56 -2.30
CA GLN A 292 7.57 -17.12 -1.04
C GLN A 292 8.48 -17.37 0.16
N GLN A 293 8.95 -18.61 0.31
CA GLN A 293 9.78 -19.01 1.43
C GLN A 293 11.12 -18.27 1.44
N GLU A 294 11.77 -18.17 0.29
CA GLU A 294 13.09 -17.55 0.20
C GLU A 294 13.04 -16.03 0.38
N ILE A 295 12.05 -15.34 -0.22
CA ILE A 295 11.85 -13.90 -0.02
C ILE A 295 11.68 -13.60 1.47
N LEU A 296 10.79 -14.33 2.16
CA LEU A 296 10.56 -14.06 3.58
C LEU A 296 11.78 -14.40 4.44
N ASN A 297 12.52 -15.47 4.12
CA ASN A 297 13.78 -15.77 4.81
C ASN A 297 14.79 -14.63 4.66
N VAL A 298 14.92 -14.04 3.46
CA VAL A 298 15.81 -12.89 3.23
C VAL A 298 15.29 -11.66 3.99
N VAL A 299 13.98 -11.39 3.96
CA VAL A 299 13.38 -10.30 4.75
C VAL A 299 13.68 -10.47 6.24
N GLU A 300 13.50 -11.66 6.80
CA GLU A 300 13.82 -11.96 8.21
C GLU A 300 15.31 -11.76 8.54
N GLN A 301 16.21 -12.11 7.61
CA GLN A 301 17.64 -11.85 7.76
C GLN A 301 17.94 -10.34 7.73
N LEU A 302 17.32 -9.60 6.82
CA LEU A 302 17.50 -8.15 6.69
C LEU A 302 16.90 -7.37 7.88
N ILE A 303 15.83 -7.87 8.49
CA ILE A 303 15.28 -7.30 9.73
C ILE A 303 16.30 -7.40 10.86
N ARG A 304 16.99 -8.54 10.96
CA ARG A 304 18.03 -8.78 11.98
C ARG A 304 19.36 -8.10 11.66
N TYR A 305 19.51 -7.57 10.46
CA TYR A 305 20.73 -6.88 10.05
C TYR A 305 20.86 -5.56 10.82
N LYS A 306 21.83 -5.52 11.73
CA LYS A 306 22.18 -4.41 12.64
C LYS A 306 21.20 -4.13 13.81
N THR A 307 20.32 -5.07 14.16
CA THR A 307 19.74 -5.15 15.52
C THR A 307 20.68 -5.85 16.49
#